data_AF-A0A932MX61-F1
#
_entry.id   AF-A0A932MX61-F1
#
_cell.length_a   1.000
_cell.length_b   1.000
_cell.length_c   1.000
_cell.angle_alpha   90.00
_cell.angle_beta   90.00
_cell.angle_gamma   90.00
#
_symmetry.space_group_name_H-M   'P 1'
#
loop_
_entity.id
_entity.type
_entity.pdbx_description
1 polymer ?
#
loop_
_entity_poly.entity_id
_entity_poly.type
_entity_poly.pdbx_seq_one_letter_code
_entity_poly.pdbx_strand_id
1 'polypeptide(L)'
;ALLADAAGTRFERRLLRDLLRSPGKPALVIMHAAAERPATVERVGKIKAAVPGVRVILVVHRHQASQISYAIEAGVHRCMVEPILRGELAVLLSRLDEE
;
A
#
# COMPACT_ATOMS: atom_id res chain seq x y z
N ALA A 1 2.89 19.11 -10.66
CA ALA A 1 1.45 19.36 -10.43
C ALA A 1 0.69 18.07 -10.10
N LEU A 2 0.76 17.00 -10.89
CA LEU A 2 -0.03 15.75 -10.68
C LEU A 2 0.18 15.00 -9.34
N LEU A 3 1.38 15.04 -8.74
CA LEU A 3 1.67 14.28 -7.51
C LEU A 3 1.01 14.86 -6.25
N ALA A 4 0.55 16.12 -6.29
CA ALA A 4 -0.08 16.77 -5.14
C ALA A 4 -1.52 16.30 -4.92
N ASP A 5 -2.20 15.81 -5.97
CA ASP A 5 -3.58 15.31 -5.93
C ASP A 5 -3.68 13.80 -5.69
N ALA A 6 -2.62 13.05 -6.02
CA ALA A 6 -2.56 11.61 -5.79
C ALA A 6 -2.38 11.24 -4.31
N ALA A 7 -1.79 12.15 -3.53
CA ALA A 7 -1.50 11.97 -2.12
C ALA A 7 -2.34 12.95 -1.30
N GLY A 8 -3.41 12.42 -0.71
CA GLY A 8 -4.36 13.17 0.10
C GLY A 8 -3.74 13.76 1.37
N THR A 9 -2.59 13.26 1.82
CA THR A 9 -1.88 13.78 3.01
C THR A 9 -0.46 14.28 2.72
N ARG A 10 0.03 15.20 3.55
CA ARG A 10 1.42 15.74 3.49
C ARG A 10 2.46 14.62 3.61
N PHE A 11 2.15 13.56 4.35
CA PHE A 11 2.97 12.37 4.52
C PHE A 11 3.06 11.56 3.22
N GLU A 12 1.92 11.26 2.58
CA GLU A 12 1.86 10.56 1.30
C GLU A 12 2.61 11.30 0.19
N ARG A 13 2.56 12.64 0.16
CA ARG A 13 3.31 13.46 -0.81
C ARG A 13 4.82 13.39 -0.60
N ARG A 14 5.28 13.15 0.63
CA ARG A 14 6.69 12.96 0.94
C ARG A 14 7.11 11.54 0.56
N LEU A 15 6.32 10.54 0.94
CA LEU A 15 6.54 9.15 0.60
C LEU A 15 6.65 8.95 -0.93
N LEU A 16 5.69 9.46 -1.71
CA LEU A 16 5.74 9.37 -3.17
C LEU A 16 6.98 10.06 -3.75
N ARG A 17 7.40 11.20 -3.20
CA ARG A 17 8.63 11.88 -3.64
C ARG A 17 9.89 11.07 -3.34
N ASP A 18 9.95 10.45 -2.16
CA ASP A 18 11.10 9.64 -1.75
C ASP A 18 11.18 8.34 -2.58
N LEU A 19 10.04 7.73 -2.90
CA LEU A 19 9.95 6.55 -3.78
C LEU A 19 10.40 6.87 -5.21
N LEU A 20 9.96 8.01 -5.77
CA LEU A 20 10.36 8.44 -7.12
C LEU A 20 11.84 8.80 -7.23
N ARG A 21 12.50 9.14 -6.12
CA ARG A 21 13.94 9.46 -6.07
C ARG A 21 14.86 8.24 -6.06
N SER A 22 14.31 7.03 -5.92
CA SER A 22 15.07 5.77 -5.94
C SER A 22 14.68 4.89 -7.15
N PRO A 23 14.92 5.35 -8.39
CA PRO A 23 14.59 4.57 -9.58
C PRO A 23 15.41 3.26 -9.60
N GLY A 24 14.74 2.13 -9.83
CA GLY A 24 15.37 0.82 -10.02
C GLY A 24 15.28 -0.16 -8.84
N LYS A 25 14.76 0.25 -7.67
CA LYS A 25 14.38 -0.69 -6.61
C LYS A 25 12.86 -0.85 -6.53
N PRO A 26 12.33 -2.06 -6.33
CA PRO A 26 10.91 -2.24 -6.04
C PRO A 26 10.56 -1.44 -4.79
N ALA A 27 9.70 -0.44 -4.95
CA ALA A 27 9.18 0.36 -3.86
C ALA A 27 8.18 -0.49 -3.05
N LEU A 28 8.30 -0.49 -1.72
CA LEU A 28 7.31 -1.11 -0.85
C LEU A 28 6.54 -0.02 -0.10
N VAL A 29 5.21 -0.10 -0.13
CA VAL A 29 4.32 0.78 0.63
C VAL A 29 3.46 -0.07 1.56
N ILE A 30 3.49 0.25 2.85
CA ILE A 30 2.56 -0.30 3.85
C ILE A 30 1.58 0.80 4.21
N MET A 31 0.28 0.53 4.08
CA MET A 31 -0.76 1.51 4.40
C MET A 31 -1.99 0.87 5.02
N HIS A 32 -2.73 1.64 5.82
CA HIS A 32 -4.04 1.20 6.31
C HIS A 32 -5.12 1.40 5.26
N ALA A 33 -6.10 0.48 5.26
CA ALA A 33 -7.36 0.69 4.56
C ALA A 33 -8.09 1.92 5.11
N ALA A 34 -8.71 2.66 4.21
CA ALA A 34 -9.68 3.67 4.57
C ALA A 34 -10.94 3.00 5.12
N ALA A 35 -11.74 3.76 5.88
CA ALA A 35 -13.04 3.29 6.37
C ALA A 35 -13.93 2.81 5.22
N GLU A 36 -13.93 3.56 4.11
CA GLU A 36 -14.72 3.26 2.93
C GLU A 36 -13.89 2.54 1.87
N ARG A 37 -14.44 1.45 1.34
CA ARG A 37 -13.83 0.66 0.26
C ARG A 37 -13.38 1.52 -0.95
N PRO A 38 -14.21 2.41 -1.52
CA PRO A 38 -13.82 3.18 -2.70
C PRO A 38 -12.56 4.03 -2.46
N ALA A 39 -12.43 4.61 -1.26
CA ALA A 39 -11.28 5.42 -0.90
C ALA A 39 -9.98 4.60 -0.84
N THR A 40 -10.04 3.36 -0.33
CA THR A 40 -8.89 2.44 -0.35
C THR A 40 -8.46 2.12 -1.78
N VAL A 41 -9.41 1.73 -2.63
CA VAL A 41 -9.14 1.36 -4.04
C VAL A 41 -8.56 2.54 -4.82
N GLU A 42 -9.15 3.73 -4.68
CA GLU A 42 -8.67 4.95 -5.32
C GLU A 42 -7.22 5.27 -4.91
N ARG A 43 -6.91 5.16 -3.62
CA ARG A 43 -5.57 5.43 -3.09
C ARG A 43 -4.55 4.43 -3.61
N VAL A 44 -4.88 3.14 -3.66
CA VAL A 44 -4.01 2.11 -4.25
C VAL A 44 -3.75 2.41 -5.73
N GLY A 45 -4.80 2.74 -6.49
CA GLY A 45 -4.69 3.11 -7.90
C GLY A 45 -3.75 4.30 -8.12
N LYS A 46 -3.89 5.35 -7.31
CA LYS A 46 -3.02 6.54 -7.35
C LYS A 46 -1.55 6.20 -7.08
N ILE A 47 -1.26 5.37 -6.07
CA ILE A 47 0.10 4.95 -5.73
C ILE A 47 0.73 4.14 -6.87
N LYS A 48 0.00 3.15 -7.41
CA LYS A 48 0.49 2.29 -8.48
C LYS A 48 0.69 3.03 -9.81
N ALA A 49 -0.17 4.00 -10.12
CA ALA A 49 -0.02 4.85 -11.29
C ALA A 49 1.20 5.79 -11.16
N ALA A 50 1.48 6.28 -9.95
CA ALA A 50 2.63 7.16 -9.70
C ALA A 50 3.96 6.40 -9.68
N VAL A 51 3.98 5.16 -9.17
CA VAL A 51 5.21 4.36 -9.00
C VAL A 51 5.01 2.97 -9.63
N PRO A 52 5.32 2.81 -10.93
CA PRO A 52 5.26 1.51 -11.58
C PRO A 52 6.13 0.48 -10.86
N GLY A 53 5.60 -0.72 -10.61
CA GLY A 53 6.30 -1.79 -9.90
C GLY A 53 6.29 -1.68 -8.37
N VAL A 54 5.60 -0.69 -7.79
CA VAL A 54 5.40 -0.62 -6.34
C VAL A 54 4.60 -1.82 -5.83
N ARG A 55 5.10 -2.45 -4.76
CA ARG A 55 4.37 -3.44 -3.99
C ARG A 55 3.63 -2.72 -2.87
N VAL A 56 2.32 -2.94 -2.77
CA VAL A 56 1.48 -2.35 -1.73
C VAL A 56 1.06 -3.45 -0.76
N ILE A 57 1.35 -3.29 0.52
CA ILE A 57 0.79 -4.09 1.61
C ILE A 57 -0.31 -3.27 2.27
N LEU A 58 -1.52 -3.81 2.28
CA LEU A 58 -2.67 -3.18 2.93
C LEU A 58 -2.88 -3.76 4.33
N VAL A 59 -2.90 -2.91 5.34
CA VAL A 59 -3.30 -3.27 6.70
C VAL A 59 -4.79 -2.97 6.86
N VAL A 60 -5.56 -3.97 7.28
CA VAL A 60 -7.00 -3.85 7.47
C VAL A 60 -7.38 -4.18 8.91
N HIS A 61 -8.36 -3.47 9.46
CA HIS A 61 -8.95 -3.89 10.73
C HIS A 61 -9.83 -5.14 10.53
N ARG A 62 -10.01 -5.96 11.58
CA ARG A 62 -10.84 -7.19 11.50
C ARG A 62 -12.25 -6.95 10.94
N HIS A 63 -12.89 -5.87 11.36
CA HIS A 63 -14.24 -5.52 10.92
C HIS A 63 -14.30 -5.05 9.45
N GLN A 64 -13.15 -4.82 8.81
CA GLN A 64 -13.01 -4.43 7.41
C GLN A 64 -12.49 -5.58 6.52
N ALA A 65 -12.38 -6.81 7.05
CA ALA A 65 -11.82 -7.94 6.30
C ALA A 65 -12.58 -8.25 4.99
N SER A 66 -13.85 -7.89 4.89
CA SER A 66 -14.64 -7.97 3.65
C SER A 66 -14.08 -7.10 2.52
N GLN A 67 -13.22 -6.12 2.81
CA GLN A 67 -12.59 -5.27 1.81
C GLN A 67 -11.38 -5.93 1.12
N ILE A 68 -10.87 -7.05 1.64
CA ILE A 68 -9.65 -7.70 1.15
C ILE A 68 -9.76 -8.11 -0.32
N SER A 69 -10.88 -8.71 -0.73
CA SER A 69 -11.06 -9.15 -2.12
C SER A 69 -10.93 -7.97 -3.10
N TYR A 70 -11.52 -6.83 -2.78
CA TYR A 70 -11.43 -5.62 -3.60
C TYR A 70 -10.04 -4.99 -3.59
N ALA A 71 -9.32 -5.09 -2.48
CA ALA A 71 -7.93 -4.65 -2.41
C ALA A 71 -7.03 -5.48 -3.34
N ILE A 72 -7.23 -6.80 -3.36
CA ILE A 72 -6.51 -7.71 -4.27
C ILE A 72 -6.86 -7.39 -5.73
N GLU A 73 -8.15 -7.17 -6.05
CA GLU A 73 -8.60 -6.74 -7.38
C GLU A 73 -7.98 -5.40 -7.80
N ALA A 74 -7.80 -4.46 -6.86
CA ALA A 74 -7.10 -3.19 -7.08
C ALA A 74 -5.57 -3.37 -7.25
N GLY A 75 -5.06 -4.59 -7.11
CA GLY A 75 -3.66 -4.94 -7.30
C GLY A 75 -2.78 -4.67 -6.09
N VAL A 76 -3.35 -4.67 -4.87
CA VAL A 76 -2.56 -4.78 -3.64
C VAL A 76 -1.79 -6.10 -3.67
N HIS A 77 -0.53 -6.06 -3.23
CA HIS A 77 0.35 -7.22 -3.26
C HIS A 77 0.03 -8.21 -2.13
N ARG A 78 -0.15 -7.71 -0.89
CA ARG A 78 -0.66 -8.52 0.24
C ARG A 78 -1.54 -7.71 1.19
N CYS A 79 -2.43 -8.39 1.89
CA CYS A 79 -3.20 -7.81 2.98
C CYS A 79 -2.78 -8.41 4.32
N MET A 80 -2.74 -7.58 5.37
CA MET A 80 -2.54 -8.00 6.75
C MET A 80 -3.76 -7.57 7.57
N VAL A 81 -4.30 -8.47 8.38
CA VAL A 81 -5.45 -8.18 9.24
C VAL A 81 -4.95 -7.94 10.65
N GLU A 82 -5.36 -6.84 11.26
CA GLU A 82 -5.00 -6.56 12.65
C GLU A 82 -5.62 -7.55 13.66
N PRO A 83 -5.01 -7.72 14.84
CA PRO A 83 -3.72 -7.18 15.25
C PRO A 83 -2.56 -7.87 14.54
N ILE A 84 -1.58 -7.07 14.09
CA ILE A 84 -0.34 -7.60 13.50
C ILE A 84 0.66 -7.84 14.63
N LEU A 85 1.11 -9.09 14.78
CA LEU A 85 2.14 -9.45 15.74
C LEU A 85 3.53 -9.01 15.22
N ARG A 86 4.45 -8.69 16.14
CA ARG A 86 5.79 -8.18 15.79
C ARG A 86 6.55 -9.06 14.78
N GLY A 87 6.38 -10.38 14.85
CA GLY A 87 7.05 -11.31 13.94
C GLY A 87 6.40 -11.42 12.57
N GLU A 88 5.11 -11.13 12.44
CA GLU A 88 4.37 -11.35 11.19
C GLU A 88 4.81 -10.40 10.09
N LEU A 89 5.06 -9.13 10.43
CA LEU A 89 5.58 -8.17 9.46
C LEU A 89 6.99 -8.55 9.00
N ALA A 90 7.86 -8.98 9.91
CA ALA A 90 9.23 -9.38 9.57
C ALA A 90 9.24 -10.61 8.63
N VAL A 91 8.41 -11.61 8.91
CA VAL A 91 8.27 -12.81 8.05
C VAL A 91 7.68 -12.45 6.69
N LEU A 92 6.73 -11.51 6.64
CA LEU A 92 6.18 -11.05 5.38
C LEU A 92 7.24 -10.33 4.55
N LEU A 93 8.01 -9.42 5.17
CA LEU A 93 9.08 -8.69 4.50
C LEU A 93 10.18 -9.62 3.97
N SER A 94 10.60 -10.63 4.75
CA SER A 94 11.64 -11.57 4.28
C SER A 94 11.20 -12.37 3.05
N ARG A 95 9.92 -12.73 2.96
CA ARG A 95 9.36 -13.43 1.79
C ARG A 95 9.27 -12.55 0.55
N LEU A 96 9.19 -11.23 0.70
CA LEU A 96 9.18 -10.31 -0.44
C LEU A 96 10.53 -10.24 -1.13
N ASP A 97 11.63 -10.42 -0.40
CA ASP A 97 12.97 -10.40 -0.98
C ASP A 97 13.27 -11.68 -1.79
N GLU A 98 12.47 -12.74 -1.62
CA GLU A 98 12.58 -14.02 -2.34
C GLU A 98 11.75 -14.08 -3.64
N GLU A 99 10.80 -13.15 -3.82
CA GLU A 99 9.88 -13.03 -4.99
C GLU A 99 10.39 -12.03 -6.03
#